data_AF-A0A1G9WVJ1-F1
#
_entry.id   AF-A0A1G9WVJ1-F1
#
_cell.length_a   1.000
_cell.length_b   1.000
_cell.length_c   1.000
_cell.angle_alpha   90.00
_cell.angle_beta   90.00
_cell.angle_gamma   90.00
#
_symmetry.space_group_name_H-M   'P 1'
#
loop_
_entity.id
_entity.type
_entity.pdbx_description
1 polymer ?
#
loop_
_entity_poly.entity_id
_entity_poly.type
_entity_poly.pdbx_seq_one_letter_code
_entity_poly.pdbx_strand_id
1 'polypeptide(L)'
;MKLEERKLAIFSIGSLRISTAKSGNNQMHGQRLEAQTFSVVTTNPNVKNLSSLYIEVSLIVPVQEIIWTARRITMTIHEQQSETQQEAKLFFSRFLLEWYQGQKRDLPWRRHRNPYYIWISEIMLQQTRVDTVIPYFNRFIERFPTVESLADAPEEEVLKCWEGLGYYSRARNLQHAAKQVKEQYGGQVPNDRDAVFGLKGVGPYTAGAILSIAFNRPEPAVDGNVMRVLSRYFLIEDDIAKGPTRVAMERLAAELIPEGEASHFNQALMELGALVCTPKSPRCLPCPVMEHCAARLAGCETSLPVKTKAKPPRPEERLAALVEGRGEHAGRVLIRQRPVSGLLARMWELPHWPAPPVEGGGGGALLPEAAALDRLRRSLRQAGISARPEEHWMAAEHTFSHIVWTLQVYRCREEDVRALPLAAEGRAAYAAGQSPGTGEAGRPAGAGGPQGSAATGISGIGQSAAARISGAGQSAAARISGEERSAADKTAPALNAAADSSAALSPGSGTPDLFSAGGTSSGWLAGDGGAIEPFADGNGNPEDGGALRWINREDMANYAFPNVFLKLLNSYFDEQNG
;
A
#
# COMPACT_ATOMS: atom_id res chain seq x y z
N MET A 1 24.80 10.08 60.17
CA MET A 1 23.53 9.34 60.41
C MET A 1 23.30 8.42 59.22
N LYS A 2 22.59 7.28 59.37
CA LYS A 2 22.46 6.28 58.28
C LYS A 2 21.74 6.87 57.06
N LEU A 3 22.20 6.54 55.85
CA LEU A 3 21.50 6.78 54.60
C LEU A 3 20.78 5.49 54.20
N GLU A 4 19.45 5.50 54.06
CA GLU A 4 18.70 4.37 53.50
C GLU A 4 18.67 4.45 51.97
N GLU A 5 18.70 3.29 51.32
CA GLU A 5 18.54 3.13 49.87
C GLU A 5 17.09 3.37 49.45
N ARG A 6 16.79 4.47 48.74
CA ARG A 6 15.47 4.65 48.09
C ARG A 6 15.58 5.25 46.68
N LYS A 7 15.51 4.35 45.69
CA LYS A 7 14.91 4.52 44.35
C LYS A 7 15.05 5.92 43.71
N LEU A 8 16.05 6.12 42.85
CA LEU A 8 15.97 7.18 41.84
C LEU A 8 14.84 6.86 40.86
N ALA A 9 13.83 7.74 40.80
CA ALA A 9 12.92 7.80 39.67
C ALA A 9 13.56 8.65 38.56
N ILE A 10 13.34 8.27 37.29
CA ILE A 10 13.92 8.97 36.15
C ILE A 10 13.21 10.32 35.95
N PHE A 11 13.91 11.42 36.25
CA PHE A 11 13.44 12.78 35.97
C PHE A 11 14.16 13.35 34.75
N SER A 12 13.40 13.70 33.71
CA SER A 12 13.86 14.59 32.63
C SER A 12 13.73 16.04 33.07
N ILE A 13 14.76 16.86 32.85
CA ILE A 13 14.82 18.25 33.32
C ILE A 13 14.46 19.21 32.18
N GLY A 14 13.21 19.67 32.16
CA GLY A 14 12.78 20.79 31.33
C GLY A 14 13.30 22.13 31.88
N SER A 15 14.26 22.73 31.16
CA SER A 15 14.79 24.10 31.27
C SER A 15 15.01 24.69 32.68
N LEU A 16 16.28 24.91 33.03
CA LEU A 16 16.64 25.72 34.21
C LEU A 16 16.22 27.20 34.00
N ARG A 17 15.22 27.68 34.74
CA ARG A 17 14.89 29.11 34.86
C ARG A 17 15.44 29.66 36.18
N ILE A 18 16.21 30.74 36.09
CA ILE A 18 16.67 31.52 37.24
C ILE A 18 15.80 32.78 37.31
N SER A 19 15.14 33.03 38.45
CA SER A 19 14.31 34.22 38.67
C SER A 19 14.72 34.94 39.95
N THR A 20 15.24 36.16 39.83
CA THR A 20 15.61 37.01 40.97
C THR A 20 14.42 37.86 41.42
N ALA A 21 13.89 37.59 42.62
CA ALA A 21 12.89 38.45 43.24
C ALA A 21 13.57 39.57 44.05
N LYS A 22 13.29 40.84 43.73
CA LYS A 22 13.65 41.98 44.58
C LYS A 22 12.51 42.27 45.56
N SER A 23 12.75 42.10 46.86
CA SER A 23 11.84 42.61 47.89
C SER A 23 11.98 44.14 48.05
N GLY A 24 10.96 44.75 48.67
CA GLY A 24 10.77 46.19 48.68
C GLY A 24 11.84 47.01 49.42
N ASN A 25 11.88 48.30 49.10
CA ASN A 25 12.82 49.29 49.62
C ASN A 25 12.73 49.45 51.16
N ASN A 26 13.88 49.54 51.82
CA ASN A 26 14.01 50.27 53.08
C ASN A 26 15.49 50.67 53.31
N GLN A 27 15.76 51.88 53.79
CA GLN A 27 17.09 52.50 53.71
C GLN A 27 17.57 52.99 55.08
N MET A 28 18.73 52.52 55.55
CA MET A 28 19.70 53.21 56.43
C MET A 28 20.81 52.21 56.89
N HIS A 29 22.06 52.67 56.85
CA HIS A 29 23.26 52.20 57.59
C HIS A 29 23.42 50.73 58.02
N GLY A 30 24.48 50.09 57.53
CA GLY A 30 24.94 48.75 57.94
C GLY A 30 25.01 47.78 56.76
N GLN A 31 25.98 46.85 56.77
CA GLN A 31 26.16 45.86 55.70
C GLN A 31 24.92 44.97 55.56
N ARG A 32 24.23 45.06 54.42
CA ARG A 32 23.04 44.26 54.13
C ARG A 32 23.43 43.07 53.24
N LEU A 33 23.49 41.88 53.82
CA LEU A 33 23.56 40.64 53.06
C LEU A 33 22.21 40.41 52.37
N GLU A 34 22.19 40.36 51.04
CA GLU A 34 21.02 39.92 50.29
C GLU A 34 20.91 38.39 50.38
N ALA A 35 19.96 37.90 51.18
CA ALA A 35 19.56 36.51 51.15
C ALA A 35 18.76 36.24 49.86
N GLN A 36 19.47 35.88 48.79
CA GLN A 36 18.85 35.52 47.51
C GLN A 36 18.39 34.05 47.54
N THR A 37 17.09 33.84 47.72
CA THR A 37 16.48 32.50 47.69
C THR A 37 16.41 31.97 46.25
N PHE A 38 17.13 30.89 45.96
CA PHE A 38 17.13 30.24 44.64
C PHE A 38 16.28 28.97 44.65
N SER A 39 15.29 28.88 43.77
CA SER A 39 14.43 27.70 43.61
C SER A 39 14.70 26.98 42.29
N VAL A 40 15.33 25.81 42.36
CA VAL A 40 15.54 24.92 41.19
C VAL A 40 14.26 24.13 40.95
N VAL A 41 13.43 24.59 40.00
CA VAL A 41 12.21 23.88 39.60
C VAL A 41 12.53 22.94 38.44
N THR A 42 12.53 21.63 38.68
CA THR A 42 12.58 20.61 37.62
C THR A 42 11.17 20.38 37.06
N THR A 43 10.89 20.90 35.86
CA THR A 43 9.62 20.61 35.18
C THR A 43 9.76 19.41 34.25
N ASN A 44 8.96 18.37 34.48
CA ASN A 44 8.69 17.34 33.47
C ASN A 44 7.34 17.70 32.81
N PRO A 45 7.29 18.01 31.50
CA PRO A 45 6.06 18.47 30.85
C PRO A 45 4.95 17.41 30.80
N ASN A 46 5.27 16.12 30.96
CA ASN A 46 4.33 15.02 30.74
C ASN A 46 3.76 14.41 32.05
N VAL A 47 4.04 15.01 33.23
CA VAL A 47 3.52 14.51 34.53
C VAL A 47 2.54 15.50 35.14
N LYS A 48 1.24 15.17 35.11
CA LYS A 48 0.14 16.04 35.59
C LYS A 48 -0.03 16.14 37.11
N ASN A 49 0.80 15.47 37.90
CA ASN A 49 0.82 15.59 39.37
C ASN A 49 2.22 15.31 39.91
N LEU A 50 2.87 16.33 40.47
CA LEU A 50 4.09 16.20 41.28
C LEU A 50 3.99 17.15 42.47
N SER A 51 4.23 16.61 43.67
CA SER A 51 4.61 17.41 44.83
C SER A 51 6.06 17.86 44.65
N SER A 52 6.29 19.17 44.61
CA SER A 52 7.62 19.77 44.39
C SER A 52 8.61 19.35 45.47
N LEU A 53 9.76 18.79 45.06
CA LEU A 53 10.88 18.54 45.97
C LEU A 53 11.70 19.82 46.14
N TYR A 54 11.45 20.57 47.21
CA TYR A 54 12.23 21.75 47.56
C TYR A 54 13.55 21.34 48.23
N ILE A 55 14.68 21.79 47.67
CA ILE A 55 16.00 21.71 48.31
C ILE A 55 16.42 23.14 48.65
N GLU A 56 16.13 23.60 49.87
CA GLU A 56 16.60 24.90 50.36
C GLU A 56 18.09 24.81 50.74
N VAL A 57 18.96 25.36 49.89
CA VAL A 57 20.40 25.46 50.15
C VAL A 57 20.75 26.88 50.57
N SER A 58 20.56 27.17 51.86
CA SER A 58 20.92 28.46 52.47
C SER A 58 22.44 28.58 52.65
N LEU A 59 23.15 28.87 51.56
CA LEU A 59 24.59 29.15 51.55
C LEU A 59 24.88 30.50 50.88
N ILE A 60 25.76 31.30 51.48
CA ILE A 60 26.30 32.52 50.87
C ILE A 60 27.42 32.10 49.91
N VAL A 61 27.06 31.68 48.70
CA VAL A 61 28.00 31.31 47.63
C VAL A 61 27.97 32.38 46.54
N PRO A 62 29.11 32.90 46.05
CA PRO A 62 29.10 33.82 44.92
C PRO A 62 28.46 33.19 43.68
N VAL A 63 27.70 33.97 42.91
CA VAL A 63 26.86 33.50 41.79
C VAL A 63 27.62 32.64 40.76
N GLN A 64 28.92 32.85 40.58
CA GLN A 64 29.78 32.03 39.71
C GLN A 64 29.85 30.56 40.15
N GLU A 65 29.93 30.29 41.46
CA GLU A 65 29.94 28.93 42.02
C GLU A 65 28.58 28.25 41.88
N ILE A 66 27.48 29.01 41.96
CA ILE A 66 26.14 28.50 41.71
C ILE A 66 26.00 28.11 40.23
N ILE A 67 26.48 28.93 39.30
CA ILE A 67 26.50 28.64 37.86
C ILE A 67 27.41 27.43 37.56
N TRP A 68 28.58 27.35 38.19
CA TRP A 68 29.52 26.23 38.03
C TRP A 68 28.92 24.92 38.56
N THR A 69 28.33 24.95 39.76
CA THR A 69 27.66 23.80 40.38
C THR A 69 26.45 23.35 39.57
N ALA A 70 25.62 24.28 39.09
CA ALA A 70 24.48 23.97 38.22
C ALA A 70 24.93 23.34 36.90
N ARG A 71 25.97 23.90 36.24
CA ARG A 71 26.58 23.29 35.04
C ARG A 71 27.12 21.89 35.31
N ARG A 72 27.85 21.70 36.41
CA ARG A 72 28.41 20.40 36.81
C ARG A 72 27.32 19.36 37.06
N ILE A 73 26.25 19.73 37.79
CA ILE A 73 25.09 18.85 38.01
C ILE A 73 24.41 18.51 36.68
N THR A 74 24.17 19.49 35.79
CA THR A 74 23.60 19.22 34.46
C THR A 74 24.49 18.30 33.61
N MET A 75 25.81 18.46 33.67
CA MET A 75 26.75 17.57 32.98
C MET A 75 26.69 16.14 33.54
N THR A 76 26.81 15.95 34.85
CA THR A 76 26.73 14.61 35.48
C THR A 76 25.36 13.94 35.26
N ILE A 77 24.26 14.68 35.23
CA ILE A 77 22.93 14.13 34.88
C ILE A 77 22.88 13.71 33.41
N HIS A 78 23.45 14.50 32.50
CA HIS A 78 23.50 14.15 31.08
C HIS A 78 24.43 12.94 30.80
N GLU A 79 25.53 12.86 31.54
CA GLU A 79 26.49 11.74 31.53
C GLU A 79 25.79 10.45 31.98
N GLN A 80 25.16 10.42 33.16
CA GLN A 80 24.37 9.28 33.64
C GLN A 80 23.18 8.91 32.73
N GLN A 81 22.54 9.90 32.09
CA GLN A 81 21.48 9.64 31.10
C GLN A 81 22.03 9.04 29.79
N SER A 82 23.25 9.38 29.39
CA SER A 82 23.89 8.81 28.20
C SER A 82 24.40 7.39 28.46
N GLU A 83 24.97 7.12 29.63
CA GLU A 83 25.37 5.78 30.08
C GLU A 83 24.16 4.84 30.13
N THR A 84 23.09 5.21 30.84
CA THR A 84 21.88 4.38 30.96
C THR A 84 21.13 4.20 29.64
N GLN A 85 21.18 5.17 28.71
CA GLN A 85 20.70 4.93 27.34
C GLN A 85 21.58 3.94 26.57
N GLN A 86 22.90 4.02 26.70
CA GLN A 86 23.82 3.10 26.02
C GLN A 86 23.68 1.67 26.54
N GLU A 87 23.51 1.49 27.86
CA GLU A 87 23.17 0.20 28.46
C GLU A 87 21.83 -0.34 27.90
N ALA A 88 20.79 0.51 27.83
CA ALA A 88 19.50 0.10 27.28
C ALA A 88 19.57 -0.27 25.79
N LYS A 89 20.43 0.37 24.99
CA LYS A 89 20.72 0.00 23.59
C LYS A 89 21.41 -1.37 23.50
N LEU A 90 22.47 -1.58 24.28
CA LEU A 90 23.23 -2.84 24.31
C LEU A 90 22.39 -4.02 24.81
N PHE A 91 21.58 -3.81 25.86
CA PHE A 91 20.60 -4.77 26.36
C PHE A 91 19.61 -5.18 25.26
N PHE A 92 19.02 -4.19 24.59
CA PHE A 92 18.04 -4.40 23.53
C PHE A 92 18.60 -5.31 22.43
N SER A 93 19.75 -4.94 21.86
CA SER A 93 20.30 -5.64 20.71
C SER A 93 20.80 -7.05 21.03
N ARG A 94 21.36 -7.27 22.23
CA ARG A 94 21.76 -8.62 22.68
C ARG A 94 20.55 -9.55 22.83
N PHE A 95 19.60 -9.19 23.71
CA PHE A 95 18.49 -10.09 24.03
C PHE A 95 17.52 -10.28 22.86
N LEU A 96 17.42 -9.30 21.95
CA LEU A 96 16.67 -9.45 20.70
C LEU A 96 17.28 -10.51 19.77
N LEU A 97 18.62 -10.54 19.63
CA LEU A 97 19.32 -11.55 18.82
C LEU A 97 19.26 -12.94 19.45
N GLU A 98 19.52 -13.05 20.76
CA GLU A 98 19.43 -14.31 21.50
C GLU A 98 18.04 -14.96 21.36
N TRP A 99 16.98 -14.17 21.54
CA TRP A 99 15.60 -14.60 21.32
C TRP A 99 15.34 -15.05 19.88
N TYR A 100 15.81 -14.27 18.90
CA TYR A 100 15.55 -14.58 17.48
C TYR A 100 16.20 -15.89 17.04
N GLN A 101 17.39 -16.25 17.55
CA GLN A 101 18.01 -17.54 17.19
C GLN A 101 17.13 -18.73 17.62
N GLY A 102 16.42 -18.62 18.76
CA GLY A 102 15.50 -19.65 19.24
C GLY A 102 14.04 -19.52 18.78
N GLN A 103 13.64 -18.42 18.15
CA GLN A 103 12.21 -18.10 17.86
C GLN A 103 11.93 -17.66 16.41
N LYS A 104 12.94 -17.53 15.55
CA LYS A 104 12.79 -17.23 14.12
C LYS A 104 11.89 -18.25 13.42
N ARG A 105 10.80 -17.79 12.79
CA ARG A 105 9.97 -18.65 11.94
C ARG A 105 10.74 -19.08 10.71
N ASP A 106 10.65 -20.37 10.39
CA ASP A 106 11.00 -20.91 9.08
C ASP A 106 10.01 -20.37 8.03
N LEU A 107 10.54 -19.68 7.03
CA LEU A 107 9.78 -19.02 5.95
C LEU A 107 10.53 -19.26 4.63
N PRO A 108 9.84 -19.45 3.49
CA PRO A 108 10.50 -19.84 2.23
C PRO A 108 11.70 -18.97 1.85
N TRP A 109 11.55 -17.64 1.93
CA TRP A 109 12.63 -16.69 1.63
C TRP A 109 13.79 -16.71 2.64
N ARG A 110 13.57 -17.10 3.90
CA ARG A 110 14.63 -17.23 4.92
C ARG A 110 15.50 -18.46 4.73
N ARG A 111 15.06 -19.45 3.93
CA ARG A 111 15.85 -20.65 3.59
C ARG A 111 16.96 -20.36 2.57
N HIS A 112 16.99 -19.15 2.01
CA HIS A 112 17.95 -18.75 0.97
C HIS A 112 18.63 -17.44 1.36
N ARG A 113 19.91 -17.27 0.96
CA ARG A 113 20.60 -15.98 1.00
C ARG A 113 20.60 -15.26 -0.36
N ASN A 114 19.76 -15.70 -1.30
CA ASN A 114 19.65 -15.13 -2.64
C ASN A 114 19.06 -13.71 -2.57
N PRO A 115 19.80 -12.65 -2.96
CA PRO A 115 19.31 -11.27 -2.89
C PRO A 115 18.00 -11.04 -3.67
N TYR A 116 17.81 -11.73 -4.79
CA TYR A 116 16.61 -11.64 -5.63
C TYR A 116 15.37 -12.22 -4.92
N TYR A 117 15.51 -13.34 -4.22
CA TYR A 117 14.43 -13.96 -3.45
C TYR A 117 14.06 -13.11 -2.24
N ILE A 118 15.07 -12.60 -1.52
CA ILE A 118 14.88 -11.67 -0.40
C ILE A 118 14.12 -10.44 -0.89
N TRP A 119 14.59 -9.79 -1.96
CA TRP A 119 13.95 -8.62 -2.55
C TRP A 119 12.48 -8.86 -2.94
N ILE A 120 12.17 -9.97 -3.62
CA ILE A 120 10.78 -10.32 -3.96
C ILE A 120 9.92 -10.46 -2.71
N SER A 121 10.40 -11.18 -1.69
CA SER A 121 9.66 -11.34 -0.45
C SER A 121 9.42 -10.00 0.25
N GLU A 122 10.40 -9.09 0.26
CA GLU A 122 10.27 -7.77 0.86
C GLU A 122 9.28 -6.86 0.11
N ILE A 123 9.25 -6.91 -1.22
CA ILE A 123 8.22 -6.20 -2.01
C ILE A 123 6.83 -6.81 -1.77
N MET A 124 6.71 -8.14 -1.71
CA MET A 124 5.44 -8.83 -1.44
C MET A 124 4.91 -8.54 -0.02
N LEU A 125 5.78 -8.47 0.99
CA LEU A 125 5.41 -8.23 2.39
C LEU A 125 4.95 -6.78 2.67
N GLN A 126 5.22 -5.82 1.76
CA GLN A 126 4.71 -4.45 1.88
C GLN A 126 3.19 -4.45 2.09
N GLN A 127 2.75 -4.06 3.29
CA GLN A 127 1.33 -4.02 3.71
C GLN A 127 0.55 -5.35 3.56
N THR A 128 1.25 -6.49 3.45
CA THR A 128 0.64 -7.81 3.19
C THR A 128 1.08 -8.81 4.27
N ARG A 129 0.21 -9.72 4.71
CA ARG A 129 0.54 -10.67 5.79
C ARG A 129 1.43 -11.81 5.29
N VAL A 130 2.34 -12.29 6.15
CA VAL A 130 3.27 -13.40 5.87
C VAL A 130 2.56 -14.62 5.30
N ASP A 131 1.49 -15.07 5.97
CA ASP A 131 0.74 -16.28 5.61
C ASP A 131 0.04 -16.14 4.24
N THR A 132 -0.34 -14.91 3.87
CA THR A 132 -0.86 -14.56 2.54
C THR A 132 0.25 -14.56 1.49
N VAL A 133 1.48 -14.13 1.83
CA VAL A 133 2.61 -14.04 0.89
C VAL A 133 3.20 -15.42 0.55
N ILE A 134 3.31 -16.34 1.51
CA ILE A 134 3.92 -17.68 1.34
C ILE A 134 3.51 -18.39 0.02
N PRO A 135 2.21 -18.60 -0.27
CA PRO A 135 1.82 -19.33 -1.49
C PRO A 135 2.07 -18.54 -2.78
N TYR A 136 2.11 -17.20 -2.73
CA TYR A 136 2.44 -16.38 -3.90
C TYR A 136 3.94 -16.35 -4.17
N PHE A 137 4.75 -16.19 -3.12
CA PHE A 137 6.21 -16.24 -3.21
C PHE A 137 6.67 -17.54 -3.89
N ASN A 138 6.14 -18.69 -3.44
CA ASN A 138 6.49 -19.99 -4.02
C ASN A 138 6.19 -20.05 -5.53
N ARG A 139 4.95 -19.73 -5.95
CA ARG A 139 4.57 -19.73 -7.39
C ARG A 139 5.34 -18.70 -8.22
N PHE A 140 5.64 -17.54 -7.64
CA PHE A 140 6.33 -16.45 -8.34
C PHE A 140 7.81 -16.79 -8.56
N ILE A 141 8.49 -17.42 -7.59
CA ILE A 141 9.86 -17.91 -7.76
C ILE A 141 9.91 -19.16 -8.66
N GLU A 142 8.88 -20.00 -8.64
CA GLU A 142 8.73 -21.13 -9.58
C GLU A 142 8.59 -20.66 -11.03
N ARG A 143 7.78 -19.62 -11.30
CA ARG A 143 7.63 -19.02 -12.64
C ARG A 143 8.81 -18.14 -13.05
N PHE A 144 9.38 -17.38 -12.12
CA PHE A 144 10.45 -16.40 -12.36
C PHE A 144 11.65 -16.67 -11.44
N PRO A 145 12.44 -17.74 -11.66
CA PRO A 145 13.52 -18.16 -10.75
C PRO A 145 14.74 -17.23 -10.73
N THR A 146 14.89 -16.33 -11.71
CA THR A 146 16.01 -15.38 -11.79
C THR A 146 15.58 -13.97 -12.18
N VAL A 147 16.45 -12.97 -11.96
CA VAL A 147 16.19 -11.56 -12.34
C VAL A 147 15.88 -11.44 -13.84
N GLU A 148 16.61 -12.16 -14.68
CA GLU A 148 16.41 -12.16 -16.14
C GLU A 148 15.04 -12.73 -16.50
N SER A 149 14.64 -13.85 -15.89
CA SER A 149 13.34 -14.47 -16.15
C SER A 149 12.15 -13.55 -15.82
N LEU A 150 12.30 -12.67 -14.82
CA LEU A 150 11.31 -11.64 -14.50
C LEU A 150 11.42 -10.41 -15.41
N ALA A 151 12.63 -10.00 -15.76
CA ALA A 151 12.88 -8.88 -16.66
C ALA A 151 12.32 -9.15 -18.06
N ASP A 152 12.49 -10.36 -18.59
CA ASP A 152 12.09 -10.73 -19.95
C ASP A 152 10.62 -11.16 -20.08
N ALA A 153 9.94 -11.40 -18.95
CA ALA A 153 8.53 -11.80 -18.94
C ALA A 153 7.59 -10.74 -19.54
N PRO A 154 6.48 -11.14 -20.20
CA PRO A 154 5.37 -10.24 -20.49
C PRO A 154 4.80 -9.64 -19.19
N GLU A 155 4.51 -8.33 -19.17
CA GLU A 155 3.94 -7.66 -17.98
C GLU A 155 2.66 -8.37 -17.50
N GLU A 156 1.86 -8.87 -18.44
CA GLU A 156 0.57 -9.51 -18.17
C GLU A 156 0.72 -10.83 -17.40
N GLU A 157 1.79 -11.60 -17.65
CA GLU A 157 2.13 -12.78 -16.83
C GLU A 157 2.55 -12.40 -15.41
N VAL A 158 3.37 -11.35 -15.27
CA VAL A 158 3.85 -10.88 -13.96
C VAL A 158 2.68 -10.36 -13.12
N LEU A 159 1.74 -9.65 -13.74
CA LEU A 159 0.49 -9.23 -13.10
C LEU A 159 -0.41 -10.41 -12.72
N LYS A 160 -0.48 -11.45 -13.56
CA LYS A 160 -1.27 -12.66 -13.26
C LYS A 160 -0.68 -13.45 -12.09
N CYS A 161 0.66 -13.56 -12.00
CA CYS A 161 1.32 -14.15 -10.83
C CYS A 161 1.12 -13.32 -9.55
N TRP A 162 0.82 -12.02 -9.68
CA TRP A 162 0.51 -11.10 -8.58
C TRP A 162 -0.99 -10.98 -8.28
N GLU A 163 -1.86 -11.64 -9.05
CA GLU A 163 -3.33 -11.52 -8.98
C GLU A 163 -3.85 -11.88 -7.58
N GLY A 164 -4.34 -10.89 -6.86
CA GLY A 164 -4.91 -11.03 -5.52
C GLY A 164 -4.07 -10.43 -4.38
N LEU A 165 -2.76 -10.23 -4.56
CA LEU A 165 -1.89 -9.54 -3.57
C LEU A 165 -2.19 -8.04 -3.43
N GLY A 166 -2.81 -7.43 -4.44
CA GLY A 166 -3.09 -5.99 -4.46
C GLY A 166 -1.85 -5.10 -4.58
N TYR A 167 -2.10 -3.79 -4.71
CA TYR A 167 -1.08 -2.77 -5.01
C TYR A 167 -0.17 -3.16 -6.20
N TYR A 168 -0.78 -3.41 -7.37
CA TYR A 168 -0.10 -3.91 -8.58
C TYR A 168 1.01 -3.02 -9.14
N SER A 169 1.10 -1.75 -8.71
CA SER A 169 2.27 -0.91 -8.93
C SER A 169 3.56 -1.50 -8.34
N ARG A 170 3.47 -2.31 -7.28
CA ARG A 170 4.60 -3.09 -6.73
C ARG A 170 5.17 -4.05 -7.78
N ALA A 171 4.32 -4.86 -8.41
CA ALA A 171 4.72 -5.82 -9.44
C ALA A 171 5.42 -5.13 -10.63
N ARG A 172 4.85 -4.02 -11.11
CA ARG A 172 5.42 -3.21 -12.20
C ARG A 172 6.76 -2.59 -11.87
N ASN A 173 6.87 -1.99 -10.67
CA ASN A 173 8.12 -1.38 -10.23
C ASN A 173 9.21 -2.44 -10.02
N LEU A 174 8.86 -3.57 -9.40
CA LEU A 174 9.73 -4.75 -9.28
C LEU A 174 10.19 -5.26 -10.64
N GLN A 175 9.31 -5.40 -11.63
CA GLN A 175 9.70 -5.85 -12.98
C GLN A 175 10.60 -4.83 -13.69
N HIS A 176 10.27 -3.54 -13.60
CA HIS A 176 11.09 -2.46 -14.16
C HIS A 176 12.47 -2.39 -13.51
N ALA A 177 12.54 -2.58 -12.19
CA ALA A 177 13.80 -2.68 -11.48
C ALA A 177 14.57 -3.96 -11.85
N ALA A 178 13.89 -5.08 -12.12
CA ALA A 178 14.55 -6.30 -12.62
C ALA A 178 15.18 -6.06 -14.01
N LYS A 179 14.52 -5.29 -14.88
CA LYS A 179 15.10 -4.80 -16.15
C LYS A 179 16.34 -3.92 -15.90
N GLN A 180 16.24 -2.93 -15.00
CA GLN A 180 17.40 -2.13 -14.58
C GLN A 180 18.56 -2.99 -14.06
N VAL A 181 18.30 -4.02 -13.24
CA VAL A 181 19.34 -4.92 -12.71
C VAL A 181 19.94 -5.80 -13.82
N LYS A 182 19.14 -6.30 -14.76
CA LYS A 182 19.63 -7.02 -15.94
C LYS A 182 20.54 -6.13 -16.81
N GLU A 183 20.10 -4.92 -17.10
CA GLU A 183 20.76 -3.97 -18.01
C GLU A 183 22.02 -3.32 -17.41
N GLN A 184 21.98 -2.93 -16.13
CA GLN A 184 23.00 -2.07 -15.50
C GLN A 184 23.96 -2.85 -14.59
N TYR A 185 23.51 -3.97 -14.02
CA TYR A 185 24.26 -4.79 -13.06
C TYR A 185 24.43 -6.25 -13.50
N GLY A 186 24.17 -6.55 -14.79
CA GLY A 186 24.39 -7.86 -15.39
C GLY A 186 23.58 -8.99 -14.74
N GLY A 187 22.36 -8.68 -14.28
CA GLY A 187 21.46 -9.62 -13.59
C GLY A 187 21.72 -9.78 -12.09
N GLN A 188 22.84 -9.25 -11.58
CA GLN A 188 23.19 -9.35 -10.17
C GLN A 188 22.59 -8.16 -9.39
N VAL A 189 21.75 -8.45 -8.40
CA VAL A 189 21.21 -7.41 -7.50
C VAL A 189 22.39 -6.71 -6.81
N PRO A 190 22.51 -5.36 -6.88
CA PRO A 190 23.66 -4.65 -6.33
C PRO A 190 23.76 -4.78 -4.80
N ASN A 191 24.98 -4.73 -4.28
CA ASN A 191 25.31 -4.79 -2.85
C ASN A 191 25.83 -3.44 -2.28
N ASP A 192 25.65 -2.39 -3.08
CA ASP A 192 25.92 -0.99 -2.77
C ASP A 192 24.62 -0.24 -2.44
N ARG A 193 24.74 0.75 -1.57
CA ARG A 193 23.62 1.53 -1.03
C ARG A 193 22.91 2.34 -2.11
N ASP A 194 23.66 3.12 -2.87
CA ASP A 194 23.10 4.09 -3.82
C ASP A 194 22.57 3.36 -5.07
N ALA A 195 23.27 2.31 -5.50
CA ALA A 195 22.79 1.40 -6.55
C ALA A 195 21.47 0.71 -6.20
N VAL A 196 21.30 0.21 -4.96
CA VAL A 196 20.02 -0.38 -4.51
C VAL A 196 18.93 0.70 -4.37
N PHE A 197 19.26 1.90 -3.89
CA PHE A 197 18.31 2.99 -3.74
C PHE A 197 17.82 3.57 -5.09
N GLY A 198 18.63 3.45 -6.15
CA GLY A 198 18.26 3.84 -7.52
C GLY A 198 17.26 2.89 -8.22
N LEU A 199 16.94 1.73 -7.63
CA LEU A 199 16.02 0.76 -8.21
C LEU A 199 14.55 1.22 -8.07
N LYS A 200 13.78 1.16 -9.16
CA LYS A 200 12.40 1.67 -9.17
C LYS A 200 11.51 0.97 -8.13
N GLY A 201 10.93 1.75 -7.22
CA GLY A 201 10.05 1.26 -6.17
C GLY A 201 10.77 0.68 -4.94
N VAL A 202 12.11 0.71 -4.89
CA VAL A 202 12.88 0.48 -3.67
C VAL A 202 12.93 1.79 -2.89
N GLY A 203 12.34 1.81 -1.69
CA GLY A 203 12.45 2.91 -0.73
C GLY A 203 13.39 2.56 0.44
N PRO A 204 13.62 3.48 1.39
CA PRO A 204 14.57 3.30 2.50
C PRO A 204 14.43 1.95 3.23
N TYR A 205 13.20 1.55 3.56
CA TYR A 205 12.90 0.25 4.16
C TYR A 205 13.43 -0.92 3.33
N THR A 206 13.07 -0.99 2.05
CA THR A 206 13.42 -2.12 1.18
C THR A 206 14.90 -2.11 0.82
N ALA A 207 15.53 -0.93 0.70
CA ALA A 207 16.98 -0.82 0.55
C ALA A 207 17.69 -1.41 1.78
N GLY A 208 17.33 -0.97 2.99
CA GLY A 208 17.86 -1.50 4.24
C GLY A 208 17.63 -3.00 4.40
N ALA A 209 16.44 -3.50 4.05
CA ALA A 209 16.12 -4.92 4.09
C ALA A 209 16.99 -5.75 3.11
N ILE A 210 17.15 -5.34 1.85
CA ILE A 210 18.03 -6.04 0.90
C ILE A 210 19.49 -6.02 1.38
N LEU A 211 20.00 -4.83 1.70
CA LEU A 211 21.40 -4.60 2.05
C LEU A 211 21.81 -5.32 3.33
N SER A 212 20.94 -5.35 4.34
CA SER A 212 21.20 -6.08 5.59
C SER A 212 20.92 -7.59 5.46
N ILE A 213 19.76 -8.02 4.96
CA ILE A 213 19.38 -9.43 4.99
C ILE A 213 20.27 -10.25 4.04
N ALA A 214 20.47 -9.78 2.81
CA ALA A 214 21.27 -10.49 1.81
C ALA A 214 22.78 -10.27 2.00
N PHE A 215 23.21 -9.00 2.13
CA PHE A 215 24.62 -8.61 2.09
C PHE A 215 25.24 -8.23 3.46
N ASN A 216 24.45 -8.30 4.54
CA ASN A 216 24.89 -8.01 5.91
C ASN A 216 25.49 -6.61 6.12
N ARG A 217 25.10 -5.63 5.30
CA ARG A 217 25.44 -4.21 5.51
C ARG A 217 24.69 -3.66 6.73
N PRO A 218 25.28 -2.74 7.52
CA PRO A 218 24.64 -2.15 8.70
C PRO A 218 23.61 -1.06 8.33
N GLU A 219 22.64 -1.40 7.47
CA GLU A 219 21.57 -0.52 7.01
C GLU A 219 20.24 -0.85 7.72
N PRO A 220 19.48 0.12 8.23
CA PRO A 220 18.29 -0.13 9.04
C PRO A 220 17.04 -0.44 8.20
N ALA A 221 16.31 -1.51 8.54
CA ALA A 221 15.08 -1.90 7.86
C ALA A 221 13.82 -1.45 8.65
N VAL A 222 13.51 -0.15 8.65
CA VAL A 222 12.41 0.41 9.47
C VAL A 222 11.04 0.31 8.77
N ASP A 223 10.17 -0.55 9.32
CA ASP A 223 8.77 -0.72 8.94
C ASP A 223 7.79 -0.31 10.06
N GLY A 224 6.49 -0.58 9.88
CA GLY A 224 5.46 -0.33 10.89
C GLY A 224 5.52 -1.23 12.13
N ASN A 225 6.23 -2.37 12.07
CA ASN A 225 6.54 -3.21 13.23
C ASN A 225 7.74 -2.63 14.00
N VAL A 226 8.83 -2.27 13.31
CA VAL A 226 10.02 -1.63 13.90
C VAL A 226 9.66 -0.32 14.61
N MET A 227 8.96 0.62 13.93
CA MET A 227 8.56 1.89 14.56
C MET A 227 7.73 1.69 15.84
N ARG A 228 6.87 0.66 15.87
CA ARG A 228 6.08 0.32 17.07
C ARG A 228 6.94 -0.24 18.21
N VAL A 229 7.91 -1.10 17.90
CA VAL A 229 8.84 -1.63 18.91
C VAL A 229 9.70 -0.50 19.49
N LEU A 230 10.30 0.33 18.63
CA LEU A 230 11.17 1.42 19.05
C LEU A 230 10.40 2.50 19.85
N SER A 231 9.21 2.91 19.41
CA SER A 231 8.37 3.83 20.20
C SER A 231 8.05 3.30 21.59
N ARG A 232 7.83 1.99 21.75
CA ARG A 232 7.50 1.39 23.05
C ARG A 232 8.74 1.19 23.93
N TYR A 233 9.84 0.71 23.37
CA TYR A 233 11.05 0.45 24.16
C TYR A 233 11.72 1.75 24.62
N PHE A 234 11.79 2.77 23.75
CA PHE A 234 12.44 4.06 24.02
C PHE A 234 11.47 5.20 24.41
N LEU A 235 10.18 4.90 24.61
CA LEU A 235 9.13 5.88 24.95
C LEU A 235 9.06 7.08 23.98
N ILE A 236 9.05 6.81 22.67
CA ILE A 236 8.99 7.85 21.64
C ILE A 236 7.51 8.13 21.31
N GLU A 237 7.01 9.24 21.85
CA GLU A 237 5.62 9.72 21.71
C GLU A 237 5.35 10.52 20.43
N ASP A 238 6.36 10.69 19.57
CA ASP A 238 6.20 11.36 18.27
C ASP A 238 5.26 10.61 17.32
N ASP A 239 4.50 11.36 16.53
CA ASP A 239 3.57 10.84 15.52
C ASP A 239 4.33 10.18 14.35
N ILE A 240 4.30 8.85 14.29
CA ILE A 240 5.02 8.05 13.28
C ILE A 240 4.48 8.23 11.84
N ALA A 241 3.44 9.04 11.63
CA ALA A 241 3.04 9.51 10.31
C ALA A 241 3.96 10.64 9.75
N LYS A 242 4.81 11.26 10.58
CA LYS A 242 5.65 12.40 10.20
C LYS A 242 7.03 11.97 9.68
N GLY A 243 7.48 12.62 8.60
CA GLY A 243 8.79 12.38 7.99
C GLY A 243 9.99 12.50 8.94
N PRO A 244 10.12 13.57 9.75
CA PRO A 244 11.22 13.72 10.71
C PRO A 244 11.28 12.58 11.74
N THR A 245 10.12 12.12 12.22
CA THR A 245 10.01 10.98 13.16
C THR A 245 10.52 9.69 12.53
N ARG A 246 10.20 9.44 11.24
CA ARG A 246 10.75 8.31 10.49
C ARG A 246 12.27 8.38 10.40
N VAL A 247 12.86 9.54 10.07
CA VAL A 247 14.32 9.71 9.96
C VAL A 247 15.00 9.50 11.32
N ALA A 248 14.40 9.97 12.42
CA ALA A 248 14.88 9.71 13.77
C ALA A 248 14.85 8.21 14.13
N MET A 249 13.77 7.50 13.75
CA MET A 249 13.65 6.05 13.93
C MET A 249 14.67 5.27 13.07
N GLU A 250 14.92 5.69 11.84
CA GLU A 250 15.93 5.09 10.95
C GLU A 250 17.34 5.27 11.50
N ARG A 251 17.67 6.46 12.02
CA ARG A 251 18.93 6.69 12.74
C ARG A 251 19.05 5.82 14.00
N LEU A 252 18.02 5.79 14.85
CA LEU A 252 18.03 4.99 16.08
C LEU A 252 18.16 3.48 15.79
N ALA A 253 17.51 2.99 14.74
CA ALA A 253 17.66 1.60 14.29
C ALA A 253 19.09 1.30 13.84
N ALA A 254 19.76 2.23 13.13
CA ALA A 254 21.17 2.06 12.74
C ALA A 254 22.11 2.05 13.95
N GLU A 255 21.88 2.91 14.95
CA GLU A 255 22.64 2.94 16.22
C GLU A 255 22.45 1.67 17.09
N LEU A 256 21.54 0.76 16.73
CA LEU A 256 21.26 -0.48 17.44
C LEU A 256 21.82 -1.74 16.74
N ILE A 257 22.20 -1.67 15.47
CA ILE A 257 22.72 -2.83 14.71
C ILE A 257 24.09 -3.22 15.27
N PRO A 258 24.28 -4.45 15.81
CA PRO A 258 25.61 -4.92 16.20
C PRO A 258 26.45 -5.23 14.96
N GLU A 259 27.76 -5.00 15.08
CA GLU A 259 28.71 -5.27 14.00
C GLU A 259 28.62 -6.72 13.53
N GLY A 260 28.47 -6.93 12.22
CA GLY A 260 28.35 -8.26 11.63
C GLY A 260 27.00 -8.97 11.81
N GLU A 261 26.01 -8.38 12.49
CA GLU A 261 24.72 -9.05 12.79
C GLU A 261 23.48 -8.37 12.15
N ALA A 262 23.68 -7.41 11.23
CA ALA A 262 22.61 -6.66 10.58
C ALA A 262 21.49 -7.53 9.97
N SER A 263 21.87 -8.65 9.32
CA SER A 263 20.93 -9.60 8.70
C SER A 263 19.99 -10.25 9.73
N HIS A 264 20.50 -10.62 10.91
CA HIS A 264 19.68 -11.18 11.98
C HIS A 264 18.94 -10.08 12.75
N PHE A 265 19.59 -8.96 13.07
CA PHE A 265 19.03 -7.89 13.89
C PHE A 265 17.77 -7.27 13.28
N ASN A 266 17.81 -6.88 12.00
CA ASN A 266 16.65 -6.29 11.32
C ASN A 266 15.48 -7.29 11.25
N GLN A 267 15.76 -8.56 10.96
CA GLN A 267 14.73 -9.60 10.94
C GLN A 267 14.16 -9.86 12.34
N ALA A 268 14.99 -9.91 13.37
CA ALA A 268 14.58 -10.06 14.77
C ALA A 268 13.66 -8.92 15.21
N LEU A 269 14.01 -7.68 14.84
CA LEU A 269 13.25 -6.48 15.18
C LEU A 269 11.84 -6.47 14.54
N MET A 270 11.75 -6.89 13.28
CA MET A 270 10.47 -7.10 12.59
C MET A 270 9.68 -8.28 13.18
N GLU A 271 10.35 -9.39 13.48
CA GLU A 271 9.73 -10.61 14.06
C GLU A 271 9.16 -10.35 15.45
N LEU A 272 9.88 -9.61 16.31
CA LEU A 272 9.44 -9.21 17.64
C LEU A 272 8.17 -8.34 17.53
N GLY A 273 8.16 -7.36 16.62
CA GLY A 273 6.99 -6.54 16.36
C GLY A 273 5.79 -7.34 15.85
N ALA A 274 6.02 -8.32 14.98
CA ALA A 274 4.97 -9.17 14.42
C ALA A 274 4.35 -10.16 15.43
N LEU A 275 5.17 -10.84 16.24
CA LEU A 275 4.74 -11.97 17.07
C LEU A 275 4.47 -11.61 18.54
N VAL A 276 5.21 -10.63 19.09
CA VAL A 276 5.23 -10.34 20.52
C VAL A 276 4.68 -8.95 20.81
N CYS A 277 5.32 -7.92 20.26
CA CYS A 277 4.94 -6.52 20.45
C CYS A 277 3.81 -6.11 19.50
N THR A 278 2.69 -6.85 19.52
CA THR A 278 1.55 -6.66 18.60
C THR A 278 0.83 -5.32 18.84
N PRO A 279 0.07 -4.78 17.87
CA PRO A 279 -0.56 -3.46 18.01
C PRO A 279 -1.53 -3.35 19.21
N LYS A 280 -2.53 -4.24 19.31
CA LYS A 280 -3.62 -4.14 20.30
C LYS A 280 -3.31 -4.82 21.64
N SER A 281 -2.56 -5.92 21.62
CA SER A 281 -2.37 -6.81 22.78
C SER A 281 -0.93 -7.32 22.78
N PRO A 282 0.05 -6.44 23.11
CA PRO A 282 1.44 -6.84 23.18
C PRO A 282 1.64 -7.88 24.28
N ARG A 283 2.37 -8.95 23.95
CA ARG A 283 2.73 -10.03 24.88
C ARG A 283 3.95 -9.59 25.69
N CYS A 284 3.74 -8.65 26.61
CA CYS A 284 4.83 -8.01 27.36
C CYS A 284 5.60 -8.96 28.29
N LEU A 285 4.97 -10.02 28.80
CA LEU A 285 5.60 -11.00 29.71
C LEU A 285 6.62 -11.93 29.01
N PRO A 286 6.34 -12.54 27.84
CA PRO A 286 7.34 -13.30 27.08
C PRO A 286 8.21 -12.43 26.15
N CYS A 287 8.30 -11.12 26.38
CA CYS A 287 9.10 -10.23 25.54
C CYS A 287 10.56 -10.22 26.01
N PRO A 288 11.55 -10.59 25.16
CA PRO A 288 12.95 -10.70 25.58
C PRO A 288 13.56 -9.37 26.03
N VAL A 289 13.01 -8.26 25.54
CA VAL A 289 13.43 -6.89 25.89
C VAL A 289 12.46 -6.23 26.88
N MET A 290 11.69 -7.01 27.65
CA MET A 290 10.68 -6.44 28.56
C MET A 290 11.28 -5.61 29.69
N GLU A 291 12.44 -6.00 30.23
CA GLU A 291 12.99 -5.44 31.48
C GLU A 291 13.16 -3.92 31.38
N HIS A 292 13.92 -3.47 30.38
CA HIS A 292 14.22 -2.06 30.09
C HIS A 292 13.16 -1.35 29.20
N CYS A 293 12.05 -2.00 28.83
CA CYS A 293 11.03 -1.41 27.96
C CYS A 293 10.29 -0.26 28.66
N ALA A 294 10.62 0.99 28.30
CA ALA A 294 10.14 2.18 29.00
C ALA A 294 8.61 2.34 28.98
N ALA A 295 7.94 2.06 27.86
CA ALA A 295 6.47 2.14 27.81
C ALA A 295 5.78 1.07 28.67
N ARG A 296 6.36 -0.13 28.83
CA ARG A 296 5.84 -1.15 29.75
C ARG A 296 6.05 -0.72 31.21
N LEU A 297 7.20 -0.12 31.52
CA LEU A 297 7.48 0.42 32.86
C LEU A 297 6.53 1.58 33.23
N ALA A 298 6.10 2.37 32.23
CA ALA A 298 5.13 3.45 32.38
C ALA A 298 3.65 3.01 32.22
N GLY A 299 3.37 1.77 31.80
CA GLY A 299 2.01 1.26 31.54
C GLY A 299 1.30 1.89 30.33
N CYS A 300 2.04 2.37 29.34
CA CYS A 300 1.53 3.09 28.16
C CYS A 300 1.84 2.38 26.83
N GLU A 301 2.24 1.10 26.83
CA GLU A 301 2.57 0.40 25.59
C GLU A 301 1.36 0.28 24.63
N THR A 302 0.13 0.32 25.15
CA THR A 302 -1.11 0.23 24.34
C THR A 302 -1.50 1.54 23.67
N SER A 303 -1.03 2.70 24.14
CA SER A 303 -1.23 4.00 23.47
C SER A 303 -0.15 4.30 22.41
N LEU A 304 0.97 3.57 22.43
CA LEU A 304 2.09 3.75 21.51
C LEU A 304 2.13 2.71 20.37
N PRO A 305 2.61 3.09 19.17
CA PRO A 305 3.09 4.41 18.77
C PRO A 305 1.94 5.41 18.55
N VAL A 306 2.20 6.69 18.79
CA VAL A 306 1.28 7.76 18.35
C VAL A 306 1.24 7.75 16.82
N LYS A 307 0.02 7.70 16.26
CA LYS A 307 -0.19 7.80 14.81
C LYS A 307 -1.45 8.59 14.51
N THR A 308 -1.32 9.68 13.77
CA THR A 308 -2.47 10.43 13.25
C THR A 308 -3.36 9.53 12.40
N LYS A 309 -4.67 9.51 12.67
CA LYS A 309 -5.64 8.72 11.91
C LYS A 309 -5.74 9.26 10.48
N ALA A 310 -5.70 8.37 9.49
CA ALA A 310 -6.03 8.72 8.11
C ALA A 310 -7.50 9.15 8.01
N LYS A 311 -7.81 9.98 7.00
CA LYS A 311 -9.21 10.25 6.61
C LYS A 311 -9.86 8.94 6.15
N PRO A 312 -11.19 8.76 6.35
CA PRO A 312 -11.89 7.62 5.76
C PRO A 312 -11.78 7.64 4.23
N PRO A 313 -11.76 6.47 3.56
CA PRO A 313 -11.79 6.39 2.11
C PRO A 313 -13.09 6.99 1.55
N ARG A 314 -13.02 7.61 0.37
CA ARG A 314 -14.18 8.23 -0.30
C ARG A 314 -15.06 7.16 -0.97
N PRO A 315 -16.38 7.12 -0.72
CA PRO A 315 -17.26 6.20 -1.43
C PRO A 315 -17.39 6.56 -2.92
N GLU A 316 -17.56 5.54 -3.76
CA GLU A 316 -17.87 5.62 -5.19
C GLU A 316 -18.92 4.56 -5.53
N GLU A 317 -20.14 5.01 -5.81
CA GLU A 317 -21.16 4.17 -6.44
C GLU A 317 -20.81 3.98 -7.93
N ARG A 318 -20.91 2.75 -8.45
CA ARG A 318 -20.52 2.40 -9.84
C ARG A 318 -21.52 1.38 -10.43
N LEU A 319 -21.88 1.55 -11.70
CA LEU A 319 -22.70 0.59 -12.45
C LEU A 319 -21.79 -0.29 -13.30
N ALA A 320 -21.92 -1.61 -13.18
CA ALA A 320 -21.15 -2.59 -13.94
C ALA A 320 -22.07 -3.44 -14.84
N ALA A 321 -21.64 -3.69 -16.07
CA ALA A 321 -22.30 -4.57 -17.03
C ALA A 321 -21.56 -5.91 -17.10
N LEU A 322 -22.23 -7.00 -16.74
CA LEU A 322 -21.83 -8.33 -17.17
C LEU A 322 -22.51 -8.58 -18.52
N VAL A 323 -21.76 -8.47 -19.61
CA VAL A 323 -22.31 -8.65 -20.96
C VAL A 323 -22.13 -10.09 -21.41
N GLU A 324 -23.23 -10.82 -21.60
CA GLU A 324 -23.30 -12.17 -22.16
C GLU A 324 -23.34 -12.14 -23.69
N GLY A 325 -22.50 -12.95 -24.33
CA GLY A 325 -22.37 -13.02 -25.79
C GLY A 325 -23.44 -13.87 -26.48
N ARG A 326 -23.68 -13.61 -27.76
CA ARG A 326 -24.57 -14.36 -28.66
C ARG A 326 -23.81 -14.87 -29.89
N GLY A 327 -24.42 -15.81 -30.62
CA GLY A 327 -23.84 -16.32 -31.87
C GLY A 327 -22.44 -16.89 -31.65
N GLU A 328 -21.44 -16.31 -32.32
CA GLU A 328 -20.02 -16.68 -32.20
C GLU A 328 -19.43 -16.41 -30.81
N HIS A 329 -20.05 -15.53 -30.01
CA HIS A 329 -19.68 -15.20 -28.64
C HIS A 329 -20.51 -15.96 -27.58
N ALA A 330 -21.38 -16.90 -27.98
CA ALA A 330 -22.21 -17.65 -27.04
C ALA A 330 -21.37 -18.36 -25.95
N GLY A 331 -21.81 -18.28 -24.70
CA GLY A 331 -21.08 -18.81 -23.54
C GLY A 331 -19.87 -17.99 -23.08
N ARG A 332 -19.64 -16.81 -23.68
CA ARG A 332 -18.56 -15.88 -23.30
C ARG A 332 -19.11 -14.61 -22.67
N VAL A 333 -18.25 -13.91 -21.92
CA VAL A 333 -18.53 -12.58 -21.37
C VAL A 333 -17.55 -11.53 -21.85
N LEU A 334 -18.01 -10.29 -22.00
CA LEU A 334 -17.17 -9.17 -22.44
C LEU A 334 -16.38 -8.58 -21.26
N ILE A 335 -15.06 -8.48 -21.43
CA ILE A 335 -14.15 -7.79 -20.52
C ILE A 335 -13.43 -6.63 -21.23
N ARG A 336 -12.98 -5.65 -20.44
CA ARG A 336 -12.23 -4.46 -20.88
C ARG A 336 -10.87 -4.42 -20.18
N GLN A 337 -9.80 -4.09 -20.91
CA GLN A 337 -8.52 -3.73 -20.29
C GLN A 337 -8.54 -2.27 -19.84
N ARG A 338 -8.09 -1.98 -18.61
CA ARG A 338 -7.95 -0.62 -18.09
C ARG A 338 -6.79 0.12 -18.77
N PRO A 339 -6.82 1.48 -18.86
CA PRO A 339 -5.74 2.28 -19.43
C PRO A 339 -4.35 2.02 -18.83
N VAL A 340 -3.30 2.50 -19.51
CA VAL A 340 -1.90 2.31 -19.09
C VAL A 340 -1.52 3.04 -17.79
N SER A 341 -2.34 3.97 -17.34
CA SER A 341 -2.15 4.80 -16.14
C SER A 341 -3.36 4.73 -15.19
N GLY A 342 -3.25 5.39 -14.03
CA GLY A 342 -4.34 5.49 -13.05
C GLY A 342 -4.58 4.24 -12.20
N LEU A 343 -5.75 4.19 -11.56
CA LEU A 343 -6.14 3.11 -10.65
C LEU A 343 -6.28 1.78 -11.42
N LEU A 344 -5.64 0.73 -10.90
CA LEU A 344 -5.67 -0.64 -11.47
C LEU A 344 -5.28 -0.70 -12.96
N ALA A 345 -4.39 0.20 -13.41
CA ALA A 345 -3.90 0.29 -14.79
C ALA A 345 -3.58 -1.08 -15.43
N ARG A 346 -3.83 -1.23 -16.74
CA ARG A 346 -3.68 -2.45 -17.58
C ARG A 346 -4.34 -3.75 -17.09
N MET A 347 -5.04 -3.76 -15.95
CA MET A 347 -5.79 -4.93 -15.51
C MET A 347 -7.09 -5.10 -16.29
N TRP A 348 -7.64 -6.31 -16.29
CA TRP A 348 -8.91 -6.62 -16.94
C TRP A 348 -10.09 -6.48 -15.97
N GLU A 349 -11.24 -6.04 -16.46
CA GLU A 349 -12.45 -5.80 -15.67
C GLU A 349 -13.73 -6.05 -16.49
N LEU A 350 -14.86 -6.21 -15.79
CA LEU A 350 -16.17 -6.01 -16.44
C LEU A 350 -16.33 -4.52 -16.80
N PRO A 351 -16.97 -4.15 -17.93
CA PRO A 351 -17.25 -2.76 -18.24
C PRO A 351 -18.07 -2.06 -17.13
N HIS A 352 -17.53 -1.00 -16.53
CA HIS A 352 -18.22 -0.20 -15.50
C HIS A 352 -17.99 1.31 -15.64
N TRP A 353 -18.88 2.08 -15.01
CA TRP A 353 -18.93 3.54 -15.03
C TRP A 353 -19.37 4.11 -13.66
N PRO A 354 -18.81 5.25 -13.18
CA PRO A 354 -19.25 5.89 -11.95
C PRO A 354 -20.73 6.29 -12.00
N ALA A 355 -21.45 6.12 -10.89
CA ALA A 355 -22.84 6.52 -10.69
C ALA A 355 -22.93 7.82 -9.85
N PRO A 356 -23.98 8.64 -10.03
CA PRO A 356 -24.27 9.71 -9.08
C PRO A 356 -24.64 9.11 -7.70
N PRO A 357 -24.30 9.77 -6.59
CA PRO A 357 -24.80 9.39 -5.28
C PRO A 357 -26.32 9.60 -5.19
N VAL A 358 -27.01 8.77 -4.42
CA VAL A 358 -28.45 8.89 -4.18
C VAL A 358 -28.72 9.99 -3.15
N GLU A 359 -29.44 11.04 -3.54
CA GLU A 359 -29.84 12.11 -2.63
C GLU A 359 -30.71 11.58 -1.48
N GLY A 360 -30.39 11.98 -0.25
CA GLY A 360 -31.03 11.48 0.97
C GLY A 360 -30.64 10.04 1.36
N GLY A 361 -29.90 9.32 0.52
CA GLY A 361 -29.36 8.00 0.84
C GLY A 361 -28.12 8.06 1.74
N GLY A 362 -27.96 7.06 2.60
CA GLY A 362 -26.65 6.77 3.18
C GLY A 362 -25.67 6.23 2.12
N GLY A 363 -24.37 6.20 2.42
CA GLY A 363 -23.40 5.55 1.53
C GLY A 363 -23.76 4.07 1.32
N GLY A 364 -23.75 3.59 0.07
CA GLY A 364 -24.29 2.28 -0.30
C GLY A 364 -25.79 2.26 -0.65
N ALA A 365 -26.48 3.40 -0.69
CA ALA A 365 -27.83 3.49 -1.25
C ALA A 365 -27.80 3.28 -2.77
N LEU A 366 -28.46 2.23 -3.26
CA LEU A 366 -28.46 1.84 -4.67
C LEU A 366 -29.37 2.75 -5.50
N LEU A 367 -29.08 2.89 -6.80
CA LEU A 367 -29.96 3.64 -7.71
C LEU A 367 -31.25 2.85 -7.98
N PRO A 368 -32.41 3.51 -8.14
CA PRO A 368 -33.62 2.86 -8.62
C PRO A 368 -33.37 2.16 -9.96
N GLU A 369 -33.74 0.88 -10.07
CA GLU A 369 -33.32 0.00 -11.16
C GLU A 369 -33.60 0.58 -12.56
N ALA A 370 -34.79 1.16 -12.78
CA ALA A 370 -35.11 1.80 -14.06
C ALA A 370 -34.15 2.94 -14.46
N ALA A 371 -33.67 3.73 -13.49
CA ALA A 371 -32.71 4.80 -13.72
C ALA A 371 -31.29 4.26 -13.93
N ALA A 372 -30.92 3.19 -13.22
CA ALA A 372 -29.65 2.50 -13.42
C ALA A 372 -29.57 1.83 -14.80
N LEU A 373 -30.61 1.12 -15.23
CA LEU A 373 -30.71 0.45 -16.53
C LEU A 373 -30.63 1.43 -17.71
N ASP A 374 -31.36 2.55 -17.66
CA ASP A 374 -31.26 3.60 -18.69
C ASP A 374 -29.85 4.20 -18.75
N ARG A 375 -29.27 4.54 -17.59
CA ARG A 375 -27.94 5.13 -17.53
C ARG A 375 -26.86 4.16 -18.02
N LEU A 376 -26.95 2.88 -17.66
CA LEU A 376 -26.04 1.84 -18.12
C LEU A 376 -26.18 1.60 -19.64
N ARG A 377 -27.40 1.58 -20.18
CA ARG A 377 -27.65 1.52 -21.63
C ARG A 377 -27.00 2.71 -22.36
N ARG A 378 -27.11 3.93 -21.81
CA ARG A 378 -26.44 5.12 -22.37
C ARG A 378 -24.91 4.97 -22.34
N SER A 379 -24.34 4.52 -21.22
CA SER A 379 -22.90 4.33 -21.07
C SER A 379 -22.33 3.21 -21.96
N LEU A 380 -23.04 2.09 -22.13
CA LEU A 380 -22.68 1.02 -23.07
C LEU A 380 -22.62 1.55 -24.51
N ARG A 381 -23.67 2.26 -24.95
CA ARG A 381 -23.74 2.87 -26.29
C ARG A 381 -22.64 3.92 -26.51
N GLN A 382 -22.33 4.74 -25.51
CA GLN A 382 -21.23 5.72 -25.56
C GLN A 382 -19.85 5.05 -25.66
N ALA A 383 -19.68 3.86 -25.08
CA ALA A 383 -18.46 3.07 -25.17
C ALA A 383 -18.37 2.18 -26.42
N GLY A 384 -19.32 2.28 -27.36
CA GLY A 384 -19.39 1.44 -28.56
C GLY A 384 -19.78 -0.02 -28.30
N ILE A 385 -20.22 -0.36 -27.08
CA ILE A 385 -20.59 -1.72 -26.70
C ILE A 385 -22.05 -1.97 -27.09
N SER A 386 -22.26 -2.89 -28.03
CA SER A 386 -23.59 -3.25 -28.54
C SER A 386 -24.25 -4.27 -27.62
N ALA A 387 -24.75 -3.81 -26.48
CA ALA A 387 -25.40 -4.64 -25.48
C ALA A 387 -26.56 -3.93 -24.77
N ARG A 388 -27.55 -4.72 -24.38
CA ARG A 388 -28.74 -4.29 -23.65
C ARG A 388 -28.69 -4.77 -22.20
N PRO A 389 -28.77 -3.87 -21.21
CA PRO A 389 -29.09 -4.25 -19.83
C PRO A 389 -30.48 -4.92 -19.77
N GLU A 390 -30.58 -6.02 -19.02
CA GLU A 390 -31.83 -6.78 -18.84
C GLU A 390 -32.30 -6.75 -17.37
N GLU A 391 -31.46 -7.12 -16.40
CA GLU A 391 -31.83 -7.22 -14.96
C GLU A 391 -30.66 -6.89 -14.00
N HIS A 392 -30.95 -6.42 -12.78
CA HIS A 392 -29.97 -6.39 -11.70
C HIS A 392 -29.64 -7.82 -11.21
N TRP A 393 -28.34 -8.17 -11.20
CA TRP A 393 -27.87 -9.48 -10.77
C TRP A 393 -27.38 -9.48 -9.31
N MET A 394 -26.42 -8.62 -8.96
CA MET A 394 -25.92 -8.51 -7.58
C MET A 394 -25.20 -7.19 -7.28
N ALA A 395 -25.11 -6.84 -5.99
CA ALA A 395 -24.24 -5.79 -5.50
C ALA A 395 -22.91 -6.37 -4.96
N ALA A 396 -21.81 -5.65 -5.16
CA ALA A 396 -20.48 -6.03 -4.66
C ALA A 396 -19.70 -4.82 -4.12
N GLU A 397 -19.02 -4.97 -2.98
CA GLU A 397 -18.16 -3.93 -2.39
C GLU A 397 -16.67 -4.22 -2.63
N HIS A 398 -15.88 -3.17 -2.88
CA HIS A 398 -14.42 -3.26 -2.85
C HIS A 398 -13.77 -2.03 -2.20
N THR A 399 -13.35 -2.19 -0.95
CA THR A 399 -12.57 -1.18 -0.21
C THR A 399 -11.11 -1.12 -0.68
N PHE A 400 -10.67 0.07 -1.09
CA PHE A 400 -9.26 0.46 -1.27
C PHE A 400 -8.84 1.40 -0.12
N SER A 401 -7.54 1.68 -0.01
CA SER A 401 -6.95 2.54 1.04
C SER A 401 -7.32 4.04 0.95
N HIS A 402 -8.02 4.46 -0.11
CA HIS A 402 -8.38 5.86 -0.39
C HIS A 402 -9.80 6.04 -0.96
N ILE A 403 -10.41 4.98 -1.51
CA ILE A 403 -11.79 4.94 -2.02
C ILE A 403 -12.46 3.61 -1.66
N VAL A 404 -13.80 3.57 -1.64
CA VAL A 404 -14.57 2.32 -1.57
C VAL A 404 -15.48 2.26 -2.78
N TRP A 405 -15.42 1.19 -3.57
CA TRP A 405 -16.34 0.95 -4.67
C TRP A 405 -17.57 0.18 -4.17
N THR A 406 -18.75 0.75 -4.38
CA THR A 406 -20.03 0.01 -4.37
C THR A 406 -20.40 -0.26 -5.83
N LEU A 407 -20.44 -1.52 -6.24
CA LEU A 407 -20.81 -1.91 -7.60
C LEU A 407 -22.23 -2.48 -7.62
N GLN A 408 -23.10 -1.91 -8.45
CA GLN A 408 -24.37 -2.53 -8.86
C GLN A 408 -24.12 -3.24 -10.19
N VAL A 409 -24.21 -4.58 -10.20
CA VAL A 409 -23.86 -5.42 -11.36
C VAL A 409 -25.13 -5.87 -12.06
N TYR A 410 -25.24 -5.54 -13.34
CA TYR A 410 -26.39 -5.84 -14.18
C TYR A 410 -26.03 -6.88 -15.23
N ARG A 411 -26.89 -7.90 -15.40
CA ARG A 411 -26.84 -8.77 -16.57
C ARG A 411 -27.25 -7.97 -17.79
N CYS A 412 -26.39 -8.01 -18.79
CA CYS A 412 -26.51 -7.34 -20.06
C CYS A 412 -26.30 -8.38 -21.15
N ARG A 413 -26.95 -8.21 -22.29
CA ARG A 413 -26.94 -9.22 -23.36
C ARG A 413 -26.58 -8.56 -24.68
N GLU A 414 -25.70 -9.20 -25.46
CA GLU A 414 -25.27 -8.69 -26.76
C GLU A 414 -26.47 -8.46 -27.70
N GLU A 415 -26.47 -7.32 -28.40
CA GLU A 415 -27.45 -6.99 -29.44
C GLU A 415 -26.76 -7.04 -30.82
N ASP A 416 -27.37 -7.73 -31.79
CA ASP A 416 -26.88 -7.76 -33.18
C ASP A 416 -26.64 -6.32 -33.67
N VAL A 417 -25.45 -6.01 -34.19
CA VAL A 417 -25.21 -4.77 -34.96
C VAL A 417 -25.81 -4.89 -36.36
N ARG A 418 -27.14 -5.09 -36.42
CA ARG A 418 -27.90 -4.95 -37.66
C ARG A 418 -27.82 -3.49 -38.06
N ALA A 419 -27.02 -3.20 -39.07
CA ALA A 419 -27.01 -1.92 -39.73
C ALA A 419 -28.46 -1.56 -40.10
N LEU A 420 -29.01 -0.56 -39.42
CA LEU A 420 -30.28 0.04 -39.81
C LEU A 420 -30.12 0.50 -41.26
N PRO A 421 -30.95 0.04 -42.21
CA PRO A 421 -30.96 0.63 -43.53
C PRO A 421 -31.17 2.14 -43.38
N LEU A 422 -30.36 2.96 -44.05
CA LEU A 422 -30.69 4.37 -44.15
C LEU A 422 -32.08 4.46 -44.78
N ALA A 423 -33.07 4.90 -43.99
CA ALA A 423 -34.42 5.10 -44.48
C ALA A 423 -34.35 6.16 -45.58
N ALA A 424 -34.50 5.74 -46.83
CA ALA A 424 -34.42 6.63 -47.99
C ALA A 424 -35.44 7.75 -47.80
N GLU A 425 -35.00 9.01 -47.85
CA GLU A 425 -35.89 10.16 -47.67
C GLU A 425 -36.97 10.14 -48.76
N GLY A 426 -38.19 9.76 -48.36
CA GLY A 426 -39.38 9.77 -49.20
C GLY A 426 -39.86 11.18 -49.52
N ARG A 427 -39.07 11.95 -50.27
CA ARG A 427 -39.46 13.27 -50.79
C ARG A 427 -40.49 13.09 -51.90
N ALA A 428 -41.75 12.97 -51.51
CA ALA A 428 -42.89 13.07 -52.40
C ALA A 428 -42.92 14.47 -53.03
N ALA A 429 -42.40 14.60 -54.26
CA ALA A 429 -42.47 15.84 -55.02
C ALA A 429 -43.90 16.06 -55.52
N TYR A 430 -44.46 17.24 -55.22
CA TYR A 430 -45.79 17.64 -55.69
C TYR A 430 -45.83 17.72 -57.22
N ALA A 431 -46.84 17.12 -57.85
CA ALA A 431 -47.05 17.22 -59.28
C ALA A 431 -47.74 18.54 -59.64
N ALA A 432 -47.02 19.44 -60.32
CA ALA A 432 -47.58 20.58 -61.05
C ALA A 432 -46.98 20.54 -62.46
N GLY A 433 -47.83 20.35 -63.48
CA GLY A 433 -47.37 20.00 -64.83
C GLY A 433 -47.36 21.17 -65.82
N GLN A 434 -46.44 21.10 -66.79
CA GLN A 434 -46.58 21.69 -68.12
C GLN A 434 -45.57 21.07 -69.10
N SER A 435 -45.92 21.09 -70.39
CA SER A 435 -45.16 20.56 -71.53
C SER A 435 -45.66 21.26 -72.81
N PRO A 436 -44.92 21.24 -73.94
CA PRO A 436 -43.47 21.07 -74.12
C PRO A 436 -42.83 22.25 -74.90
N GLY A 437 -41.50 22.25 -75.09
CA GLY A 437 -40.79 23.22 -75.93
C GLY A 437 -39.61 22.58 -76.68
N THR A 438 -39.39 22.98 -77.94
CA THR A 438 -38.43 22.38 -78.89
C THR A 438 -37.10 23.14 -78.99
N GLY A 439 -36.00 22.44 -79.30
CA GLY A 439 -34.71 23.08 -79.60
C GLY A 439 -33.57 22.12 -79.99
N GLU A 440 -33.12 22.22 -81.24
CA GLU A 440 -31.87 21.69 -81.80
C GLU A 440 -30.65 22.56 -81.37
N ALA A 441 -29.36 22.21 -81.51
CA ALA A 441 -28.59 20.98 -81.81
C ALA A 441 -27.10 21.23 -81.44
N GLY A 442 -26.20 20.22 -81.48
CA GLY A 442 -24.75 20.47 -81.42
C GLY A 442 -23.81 19.30 -81.06
N ARG A 443 -22.94 18.89 -82.01
CA ARG A 443 -21.75 18.02 -81.88
C ARG A 443 -20.82 18.32 -83.09
N PRO A 444 -19.54 17.84 -83.18
CA PRO A 444 -18.76 16.97 -82.29
C PRO A 444 -17.74 17.81 -81.46
N ALA A 445 -16.42 17.58 -81.24
CA ALA A 445 -15.42 16.59 -81.66
C ALA A 445 -14.20 16.57 -80.69
N GLY A 446 -13.23 15.65 -80.92
CA GLY A 446 -11.98 15.51 -80.14
C GLY A 446 -12.12 14.53 -78.96
N ALA A 447 -11.67 13.27 -78.96
CA ALA A 447 -10.57 12.55 -79.64
C ALA A 447 -9.17 12.85 -79.07
N GLY A 448 -8.58 11.86 -78.37
CA GLY A 448 -7.24 11.98 -77.76
C GLY A 448 -6.92 10.92 -76.68
N GLY A 449 -6.70 9.66 -77.08
CA GLY A 449 -5.87 8.72 -76.31
C GLY A 449 -4.37 8.96 -76.58
N PRO A 450 -3.42 8.15 -76.06
CA PRO A 450 -3.56 6.69 -75.90
C PRO A 450 -2.98 6.10 -74.58
N GLN A 451 -2.94 4.76 -74.52
CA GLN A 451 -2.24 3.95 -73.51
C GLN A 451 -0.82 3.54 -73.98
N GLY A 452 0.04 3.15 -73.04
CA GLY A 452 1.28 2.38 -73.23
C GLY A 452 1.91 2.06 -71.87
N SER A 453 2.17 0.81 -71.45
CA SER A 453 3.12 -0.21 -71.96
C SER A 453 4.58 0.04 -71.51
N ALA A 454 5.38 -0.93 -71.04
CA ALA A 454 5.15 -2.33 -70.60
C ALA A 454 6.46 -2.90 -69.96
N ALA A 455 6.40 -4.11 -69.35
CA ALA A 455 7.55 -4.95 -68.93
C ALA A 455 8.48 -4.34 -67.83
N THR A 456 9.43 -4.98 -67.13
CA THR A 456 10.01 -6.36 -67.01
C THR A 456 10.72 -6.44 -65.63
N GLY A 457 11.12 -7.55 -64.98
CA GLY A 457 11.01 -8.99 -65.23
C GLY A 457 12.09 -9.80 -64.43
N ILE A 458 12.20 -11.12 -64.66
CA ILE A 458 13.36 -12.00 -64.40
C ILE A 458 13.75 -12.31 -62.91
N SER A 459 13.26 -13.47 -62.45
CA SER A 459 13.87 -14.55 -61.63
C SER A 459 15.02 -14.35 -60.62
N GLY A 460 14.93 -15.10 -59.50
CA GLY A 460 16.07 -15.62 -58.74
C GLY A 460 15.69 -16.85 -57.90
N ILE A 461 16.36 -17.99 -58.09
CA ILE A 461 16.11 -19.26 -57.38
C ILE A 461 17.40 -19.70 -56.66
N GLY A 462 17.29 -20.25 -55.45
CA GLY A 462 18.41 -20.89 -54.74
C GLY A 462 17.97 -21.85 -53.65
N GLN A 463 18.44 -23.10 -53.71
CA GLN A 463 18.21 -24.14 -52.69
C GLN A 463 19.55 -24.76 -52.25
N SER A 464 19.75 -24.91 -50.93
CA SER A 464 20.50 -26.00 -50.29
C SER A 464 20.34 -25.88 -48.77
N ALA A 465 20.16 -26.90 -47.91
CA ALA A 465 20.28 -28.36 -47.94
C ALA A 465 21.51 -28.94 -47.18
N ALA A 466 21.25 -29.29 -45.90
CA ALA A 466 21.78 -30.42 -45.13
C ALA A 466 23.29 -30.55 -44.79
N ALA A 467 23.56 -30.77 -43.49
CA ALA A 467 24.61 -31.65 -42.96
C ALA A 467 24.17 -32.23 -41.59
N ARG A 468 24.70 -33.40 -41.18
CA ARG A 468 24.43 -34.07 -39.89
C ARG A 468 25.73 -34.57 -39.24
N ILE A 469 25.93 -34.29 -37.95
CA ILE A 469 26.83 -35.02 -37.01
C ILE A 469 26.16 -34.98 -35.61
N SER A 470 26.46 -35.86 -34.65
CA SER A 470 25.91 -37.22 -34.52
C SER A 470 26.54 -37.95 -33.32
N GLY A 471 25.92 -37.89 -32.13
CA GLY A 471 26.38 -38.63 -30.94
C GLY A 471 25.70 -38.16 -29.64
N ALA A 472 25.58 -38.93 -28.55
CA ALA A 472 25.29 -40.36 -28.30
C ALA A 472 25.68 -40.68 -26.84
N GLY A 473 24.86 -41.49 -26.13
CA GLY A 473 24.98 -41.79 -24.69
C GLY A 473 23.79 -41.21 -23.91
N GLN A 474 22.92 -41.93 -23.19
CA GLN A 474 23.01 -43.15 -22.34
C GLN A 474 23.84 -42.95 -21.05
N SER A 475 23.47 -43.47 -19.88
CA SER A 475 22.17 -43.98 -19.35
C SER A 475 22.31 -44.29 -17.83
N ALA A 476 21.21 -44.68 -17.17
CA ALA A 476 21.10 -45.13 -15.76
C ALA A 476 21.36 -44.04 -14.69
N ALA A 477 20.64 -43.91 -13.55
CA ALA A 477 19.78 -44.78 -12.72
C ALA A 477 20.48 -45.53 -11.58
N ALA A 478 20.15 -45.15 -10.34
CA ALA A 478 20.44 -45.89 -9.11
C ALA A 478 19.29 -45.72 -8.10
N ARG A 479 19.00 -46.76 -7.31
CA ARG A 479 18.06 -46.79 -6.17
C ARG A 479 18.84 -47.08 -4.88
N ILE A 480 18.24 -46.77 -3.73
CA ILE A 480 18.40 -47.34 -2.35
C ILE A 480 17.92 -46.22 -1.38
N SER A 481 16.79 -46.25 -0.68
CA SER A 481 16.12 -47.22 0.23
C SER A 481 16.58 -47.17 1.71
N GLY A 482 15.63 -46.85 2.60
CA GLY A 482 15.57 -47.29 4.02
C GLY A 482 16.21 -46.34 5.05
N GLU A 483 15.74 -46.19 6.30
CA GLU A 483 14.59 -46.74 7.07
C GLU A 483 14.10 -45.62 8.03
N GLU A 484 12.81 -45.35 8.22
CA GLU A 484 11.85 -45.93 9.20
C GLU A 484 12.19 -45.88 10.72
N ARG A 485 11.48 -45.00 11.44
CA ARG A 485 10.79 -45.16 12.77
C ARG A 485 10.04 -43.83 13.06
N SER A 486 8.75 -43.75 13.41
CA SER A 486 7.90 -44.44 14.41
C SER A 486 8.18 -43.98 15.85
N ALA A 487 7.23 -43.55 16.70
CA ALA A 487 5.79 -43.19 16.55
C ALA A 487 5.29 -42.45 17.84
N ALA A 488 3.96 -42.27 17.98
CA ALA A 488 3.19 -41.57 19.05
C ALA A 488 3.02 -40.04 18.87
N ASP A 489 1.85 -39.43 18.67
CA ASP A 489 0.40 -39.76 18.74
C ASP A 489 -0.34 -39.41 20.05
N LYS A 490 -1.47 -38.67 19.90
CA LYS A 490 -2.51 -38.24 20.89
C LYS A 490 -2.05 -37.33 22.05
N THR A 491 -2.84 -36.38 22.59
CA THR A 491 -4.24 -35.94 22.35
C THR A 491 -4.33 -34.40 22.36
N ALA A 492 -5.35 -33.83 21.69
CA ALA A 492 -5.82 -32.47 21.95
C ALA A 492 -7.35 -32.37 21.71
N PRO A 493 -8.17 -32.05 22.73
CA PRO A 493 -9.60 -31.83 22.56
C PRO A 493 -9.90 -30.38 22.13
N ALA A 494 -10.89 -30.20 21.26
CA ALA A 494 -11.45 -28.88 20.95
C ALA A 494 -12.52 -28.49 21.99
N LEU A 495 -12.61 -27.20 22.32
CA LEU A 495 -13.74 -26.63 23.06
C LEU A 495 -14.17 -25.29 22.43
N ASN A 496 -15.41 -25.25 21.95
CA ASN A 496 -16.13 -24.04 21.59
C ASN A 496 -17.22 -23.80 22.64
N ALA A 497 -17.15 -22.67 23.33
CA ALA A 497 -18.27 -22.01 24.01
C ALA A 497 -17.91 -20.51 24.06
N ALA A 498 -18.70 -19.58 23.50
CA ALA A 498 -20.10 -19.26 23.81
C ALA A 498 -20.24 -18.68 25.23
N ALA A 499 -20.31 -17.36 25.31
CA ALA A 499 -20.70 -16.60 26.50
C ALA A 499 -21.32 -15.26 26.03
N ASP A 500 -22.61 -15.06 26.32
CA ASP A 500 -23.34 -13.83 26.01
C ASP A 500 -22.94 -12.66 26.92
N SER A 501 -23.20 -11.44 26.46
CA SER A 501 -23.16 -10.24 27.31
C SER A 501 -24.34 -9.31 27.01
N SER A 502 -25.54 -9.71 27.43
CA SER A 502 -26.76 -8.91 27.34
C SER A 502 -26.89 -7.89 28.48
N ALA A 503 -26.44 -6.66 28.27
CA ALA A 503 -26.76 -5.47 29.07
C ALA A 503 -26.19 -4.20 28.41
N ALA A 504 -26.74 -2.99 28.54
CA ALA A 504 -28.11 -2.55 28.82
C ALA A 504 -28.21 -1.09 28.33
N LEU A 505 -29.37 -0.66 27.81
CA LEU A 505 -29.58 0.71 27.30
C LEU A 505 -30.07 1.67 28.40
N SER A 506 -30.11 2.97 28.06
CA SER A 506 -30.89 4.07 28.68
C SER A 506 -30.08 5.03 29.61
N PRO A 507 -30.50 6.30 29.82
CA PRO A 507 -29.76 7.41 29.19
C PRO A 507 -29.55 8.67 30.05
N GLY A 508 -28.85 9.67 29.49
CA GLY A 508 -28.84 11.07 29.95
C GLY A 508 -28.02 11.93 28.98
N SER A 509 -28.60 12.86 28.20
CA SER A 509 -29.25 14.13 28.57
C SER A 509 -28.25 15.25 28.88
N GLY A 510 -27.89 16.03 27.84
CA GLY A 510 -27.11 17.27 27.93
C GLY A 510 -27.21 18.03 26.60
N THR A 511 -27.69 19.27 26.65
CA THR A 511 -27.92 20.12 25.47
C THR A 511 -26.63 20.82 25.01
N PRO A 512 -26.51 21.18 23.72
CA PRO A 512 -25.33 21.89 23.20
C PRO A 512 -25.40 23.39 23.51
N ASP A 513 -24.26 23.97 23.92
CA ASP A 513 -24.10 25.42 24.02
C ASP A 513 -23.83 26.07 22.66
N LEU A 514 -24.47 27.20 22.43
CA LEU A 514 -24.28 28.04 21.25
C LEU A 514 -23.10 28.99 21.44
N PHE A 515 -22.16 29.01 20.49
CA PHE A 515 -21.36 30.21 20.24
C PHE A 515 -21.28 30.52 18.74
N SER A 516 -21.65 31.75 18.40
CA SER A 516 -21.66 32.26 17.03
C SER A 516 -20.43 33.13 16.78
N ALA A 517 -19.75 32.88 15.66
CA ALA A 517 -18.77 33.78 15.06
C ALA A 517 -18.95 33.70 13.54
N GLY A 518 -19.32 34.83 12.91
CA GLY A 518 -19.72 34.86 11.50
C GLY A 518 -18.69 35.48 10.56
N GLY A 519 -19.03 35.48 9.27
CA GLY A 519 -18.24 36.07 8.19
C GLY A 519 -17.51 35.01 7.34
N THR A 520 -17.49 35.10 6.01
CA THR A 520 -18.22 36.01 5.10
C THR A 520 -18.61 35.26 3.83
N SER A 521 -19.72 35.66 3.21
CA SER A 521 -20.27 34.99 2.02
C SER A 521 -19.98 35.76 0.74
N SER A 522 -19.19 35.18 -0.15
CA SER A 522 -19.16 35.49 -1.58
C SER A 522 -18.78 34.23 -2.37
N GLY A 523 -19.32 33.97 -3.55
CA GLY A 523 -20.39 34.69 -4.23
C GLY A 523 -20.35 34.41 -5.74
N TRP A 524 -21.00 33.34 -6.18
CA TRP A 524 -21.09 32.97 -7.60
C TRP A 524 -22.53 32.62 -7.98
N LEU A 525 -22.95 33.14 -9.13
CA LEU A 525 -24.30 33.02 -9.68
C LEU A 525 -24.44 31.77 -10.55
N ALA A 526 -25.70 31.39 -10.84
CA ALA A 526 -26.00 30.32 -11.77
C ALA A 526 -25.60 30.66 -13.22
N GLY A 527 -25.25 29.64 -14.00
CA GLY A 527 -24.92 29.73 -15.42
C GLY A 527 -25.16 28.39 -16.12
N ASP A 528 -25.68 28.46 -17.34
CA ASP A 528 -26.33 27.39 -18.09
C ASP A 528 -25.54 26.10 -18.37
N GLY A 529 -26.29 25.00 -18.57
CA GLY A 529 -26.21 24.27 -19.85
C GLY A 529 -24.97 23.41 -20.13
N GLY A 530 -24.19 23.01 -19.13
CA GLY A 530 -23.05 22.11 -19.32
C GLY A 530 -23.45 20.71 -19.84
N ALA A 531 -22.78 20.24 -20.90
CA ALA A 531 -22.89 18.85 -21.36
C ALA A 531 -22.25 17.89 -20.33
N ILE A 532 -22.75 16.64 -20.26
CA ILE A 532 -22.16 15.61 -19.40
C ILE A 532 -20.87 15.11 -20.04
N GLU A 533 -19.72 15.62 -19.58
CA GLU A 533 -18.41 15.12 -19.99
C GLU A 533 -18.20 13.67 -19.50
N PRO A 534 -17.76 12.74 -20.38
CA PRO A 534 -17.34 11.41 -19.97
C PRO A 534 -15.89 11.41 -19.45
N PHE A 535 -15.56 10.43 -18.59
CA PHE A 535 -14.22 10.10 -18.08
C PHE A 535 -13.57 11.02 -17.02
N ALA A 536 -14.16 11.03 -15.81
CA ALA A 536 -13.55 11.63 -14.62
C ALA A 536 -12.88 10.60 -13.66
N ASP A 537 -12.00 9.73 -14.18
CA ASP A 537 -11.11 8.83 -13.39
C ASP A 537 -9.60 9.20 -13.58
N GLY A 538 -9.32 10.44 -14.02
CA GLY A 538 -8.00 11.08 -13.98
C GLY A 538 -7.12 10.93 -15.24
N ASN A 539 -6.95 12.04 -15.98
CA ASN A 539 -5.91 12.29 -17.00
C ASN A 539 -5.60 11.15 -18.00
N GLY A 540 -6.62 10.44 -18.49
CA GLY A 540 -6.49 9.56 -19.66
C GLY A 540 -6.73 10.34 -20.96
N ASN A 541 -5.92 10.09 -21.99
CA ASN A 541 -6.19 10.60 -23.35
C ASN A 541 -7.33 9.75 -23.95
N PRO A 542 -8.39 10.32 -24.58
CA PRO A 542 -9.49 9.54 -25.16
C PRO A 542 -9.09 8.56 -26.27
N GLU A 543 -7.85 8.60 -26.77
CA GLU A 543 -7.30 7.60 -27.70
C GLU A 543 -6.85 6.30 -27.00
N ASP A 544 -6.69 6.26 -25.67
CA ASP A 544 -6.41 5.05 -24.87
C ASP A 544 -7.67 4.16 -24.73
N GLY A 545 -8.29 3.82 -25.86
CA GLY A 545 -9.46 2.94 -25.96
C GLY A 545 -9.15 1.51 -25.54
N GLY A 546 -9.19 1.26 -24.24
CA GLY A 546 -8.80 -0.01 -23.61
C GLY A 546 -9.46 -1.24 -24.23
N ALA A 547 -8.63 -2.21 -24.64
CA ALA A 547 -9.05 -3.33 -25.47
C ALA A 547 -10.23 -4.12 -24.88
N LEU A 548 -11.22 -4.42 -25.72
CA LEU A 548 -12.34 -5.31 -25.40
C LEU A 548 -12.02 -6.74 -25.83
N ARG A 549 -12.42 -7.73 -25.04
CA ARG A 549 -12.30 -9.17 -25.37
C ARG A 549 -13.49 -9.96 -24.87
N TRP A 550 -13.89 -10.98 -25.62
CA TRP A 550 -14.82 -12.02 -25.20
C TRP A 550 -14.05 -13.19 -24.61
N ILE A 551 -14.38 -13.59 -23.37
CA ILE A 551 -13.70 -14.67 -22.65
C ILE A 551 -14.66 -15.76 -22.17
N ASN A 552 -14.19 -17.01 -22.14
CA ASN A 552 -14.80 -18.09 -21.36
C ASN A 552 -14.14 -18.22 -19.96
N ARG A 553 -14.42 -19.28 -19.21
CA ARG A 553 -13.77 -19.54 -17.91
C ARG A 553 -12.27 -19.86 -18.04
N GLU A 554 -11.87 -20.62 -19.04
CA GLU A 554 -10.48 -21.07 -19.25
C GLU A 554 -9.57 -19.88 -19.60
N ASP A 555 -10.07 -18.96 -20.43
CA ASP A 555 -9.47 -17.68 -20.77
C ASP A 555 -9.09 -16.85 -19.53
N MET A 556 -9.82 -16.98 -18.41
CA MET A 556 -9.50 -16.27 -17.16
C MET A 556 -8.11 -16.62 -16.60
N ALA A 557 -7.50 -17.75 -17.01
CA ALA A 557 -6.12 -18.07 -16.66
C ALA A 557 -5.09 -17.12 -17.29
N ASN A 558 -5.44 -16.46 -18.41
CA ASN A 558 -4.54 -15.63 -19.21
C ASN A 558 -4.59 -14.13 -18.85
N TYR A 559 -5.59 -13.70 -18.09
CA TYR A 559 -5.86 -12.27 -17.81
C TYR A 559 -5.84 -11.97 -16.31
N ALA A 560 -5.23 -10.84 -15.92
CA ALA A 560 -5.12 -10.42 -14.52
C ALA A 560 -6.27 -9.47 -14.12
N PHE A 561 -7.09 -9.88 -13.15
CA PHE A 561 -8.28 -9.18 -12.68
C PHE A 561 -8.13 -8.61 -11.26
N PRO A 562 -8.72 -7.44 -10.94
CA PRO A 562 -8.95 -7.01 -9.57
C PRO A 562 -9.83 -8.02 -8.82
N ASN A 563 -9.58 -8.20 -7.51
CA ASN A 563 -10.27 -9.20 -6.66
C ASN A 563 -11.80 -9.15 -6.73
N VAL A 564 -12.39 -7.98 -6.99
CA VAL A 564 -13.84 -7.83 -7.15
C VAL A 564 -14.35 -8.44 -8.47
N PHE A 565 -13.70 -8.16 -9.60
CA PHE A 565 -14.09 -8.73 -10.90
C PHE A 565 -13.74 -10.21 -11.02
N LEU A 566 -12.62 -10.66 -10.41
CA LEU A 566 -12.29 -12.09 -10.35
C LEU A 566 -13.38 -12.90 -9.63
N LYS A 567 -13.93 -12.37 -8.53
CA LYS A 567 -15.06 -12.98 -7.83
C LYS A 567 -16.32 -12.99 -8.68
N LEU A 568 -16.70 -11.85 -9.27
CA LEU A 568 -17.89 -11.74 -10.12
C LEU A 568 -17.84 -12.72 -11.31
N LEU A 569 -16.70 -12.80 -11.99
CA LEU A 569 -16.53 -13.72 -13.13
C LEU A 569 -16.61 -15.19 -12.69
N ASN A 570 -15.99 -15.56 -11.56
CA ASN A 570 -16.10 -16.92 -11.02
C ASN A 570 -17.56 -17.24 -10.67
N SER A 571 -18.25 -16.40 -9.88
CA SER A 571 -19.66 -16.60 -9.52
C SER A 571 -20.57 -16.77 -10.74
N TYR A 572 -20.38 -15.95 -11.79
CA TYR A 572 -21.13 -16.09 -13.04
C TYR A 572 -20.86 -17.44 -13.72
N PHE A 573 -19.60 -17.83 -13.93
CA PHE A 573 -19.31 -19.10 -14.59
C PHE A 573 -19.65 -20.32 -13.72
N ASP A 574 -19.71 -20.15 -12.39
CA ASP A 574 -20.18 -21.17 -11.44
C ASP A 574 -21.71 -21.36 -11.57
N GLU A 575 -22.49 -20.27 -11.67
CA GLU A 575 -23.93 -20.28 -11.96
C GLU A 575 -24.29 -20.92 -13.32
N GLN A 576 -23.40 -20.84 -14.31
CA GLN A 576 -23.61 -21.40 -15.67
C GLN A 576 -23.21 -22.89 -15.78
N ASN A 577 -22.57 -23.46 -14.75
CA ASN A 577 -22.01 -24.82 -14.75
C ASN A 577 -22.73 -25.79 -13.79
N GLY A 578 -23.79 -25.35 -13.10
CA GLY A 578 -24.55 -26.12 -12.10
C GLY A 578 -26.00 -26.37 -12.50
#